data_AF-A0A0P7XLR4-F1
#
_entry.id   AF-A0A0P7XLR4-F1
#
_cell.length_a   1.000
_cell.length_b   1.000
_cell.length_c   1.000
_cell.angle_alpha   90.00
_cell.angle_beta   90.00
_cell.angle_gamma   90.00
#
_symmetry.space_group_name_H-M   'P 1'
#
loop_
_entity.id
_entity.type
_entity.pdbx_description
1 polymer ?
#
loop_
_entity_poly.entity_id
_entity_poly.type
_entity_poly.pdbx_seq_one_letter_code
_entity_poly.pdbx_strand_id
1 'polypeptide(L)'
;MHCAQRHVSDLYEDLRDGHNLISLLEVLSGETLPREKGRMRFHKLQNVQIALDFLKHRQVKLVNIRNDDIADGNPKLTLGLIWTIILHFQTPELDPCSRPVPCLVSQISDIQVNGQSDDMTAKEKLLLWAQRMVEGYQGLRCDNFTTSWRDGKLFNAVIHKHSYGAQGAEAKKLKTVWIKYPETSAGDCFAMMNARARIAQRTREH
;
A
#
# COMPACT_ATOMS: atom_id res chain seq x y z
N MET A 1 25.02 -1.18 -3.48
CA MET A 1 23.93 -1.77 -4.28
C MET A 1 23.45 -0.69 -5.25
N HIS A 2 23.59 -0.90 -6.57
CA HIS A 2 22.96 0.00 -7.54
C HIS A 2 21.46 -0.31 -7.55
N CYS A 3 20.69 0.43 -6.76
CA CYS A 3 19.25 0.54 -7.00
C CYS A 3 19.10 1.25 -8.35
N ALA A 4 19.12 0.48 -9.44
CA ALA A 4 18.53 0.96 -10.67
C ALA A 4 17.09 1.29 -10.32
N GLN A 5 16.73 2.56 -10.41
CA GLN A 5 15.37 3.04 -10.22
C GLN A 5 14.54 2.45 -11.37
N ARG A 6 14.10 1.21 -11.19
CA ARG A 6 13.34 0.47 -12.19
C ARG A 6 11.93 1.05 -12.19
N HIS A 7 11.65 1.84 -13.21
CA HIS A 7 10.34 2.43 -13.43
C HIS A 7 9.46 1.42 -14.17
N VAL A 8 8.26 1.19 -13.65
CA VAL A 8 7.21 0.41 -14.31
C VAL A 8 6.23 1.41 -14.91
N SER A 9 6.10 1.40 -16.23
CA SER A 9 5.17 2.24 -16.98
C SER A 9 3.88 1.48 -17.29
N ASP A 10 3.99 0.20 -17.64
CA ASP A 10 2.86 -0.70 -17.85
C ASP A 10 3.07 -1.98 -17.04
N LEU A 11 2.20 -2.20 -16.06
CA LEU A 11 2.27 -3.35 -15.15
C LEU A 11 2.18 -4.68 -15.90
N TYR A 12 1.43 -4.76 -17.00
CA TYR A 12 1.17 -6.00 -17.72
C TYR A 12 2.28 -6.37 -18.68
N GLU A 13 3.11 -5.39 -19.07
CA GLU A 13 4.27 -5.59 -19.93
C GLU A 13 5.57 -5.68 -19.15
N ASP A 14 5.79 -4.75 -18.22
CA ASP A 14 7.09 -4.57 -17.55
C ASP A 14 7.37 -5.64 -16.48
N LEU A 15 6.37 -6.46 -16.11
CA LEU A 15 6.56 -7.59 -15.19
C LEU A 15 6.83 -8.92 -15.91
N ARG A 16 6.63 -8.99 -17.23
CA ARG A 16 6.64 -10.25 -18.00
C ARG A 16 7.98 -10.95 -18.05
N ASP A 17 9.07 -10.22 -17.88
CA ASP A 17 10.42 -10.80 -17.86
C ASP A 17 10.85 -11.30 -16.47
N GLY A 18 10.04 -11.05 -15.44
CA GLY A 18 10.27 -11.42 -14.05
C GLY A 18 11.33 -10.58 -13.32
N HIS A 19 12.11 -9.73 -14.00
CA HIS A 19 13.19 -9.01 -13.34
C HIS A 19 12.68 -7.93 -12.37
N ASN A 20 11.60 -7.24 -12.72
CA ASN A 20 10.97 -6.24 -11.85
C ASN A 20 10.31 -6.90 -10.63
N LEU A 21 9.69 -8.08 -10.79
CA LEU A 21 9.16 -8.86 -9.68
C LEU A 21 10.26 -9.30 -8.71
N ILE A 22 11.36 -9.84 -9.23
CA ILE A 22 12.50 -10.22 -8.38
C ILE A 22 13.04 -9.00 -7.63
N SER A 23 13.21 -7.86 -8.31
CA SER A 23 13.72 -6.63 -7.67
C SER A 23 12.79 -6.13 -6.57
N LEU A 24 11.47 -6.20 -6.79
CA LEU A 24 10.48 -5.83 -5.78
C LEU A 24 10.61 -6.73 -4.53
N LEU A 25 10.71 -8.04 -4.73
CA LEU A 25 10.84 -8.99 -3.62
C LEU A 25 12.14 -8.82 -2.85
N GLU A 26 13.26 -8.54 -3.54
CA GLU A 26 14.53 -8.23 -2.89
C GLU A 26 14.44 -6.98 -2.02
N VAL A 27 13.78 -5.92 -2.50
CA VAL A 27 13.60 -4.67 -1.74
C VAL A 27 12.67 -4.87 -0.53
N LEU A 28 11.57 -5.61 -0.70
CA LEU A 28 10.60 -5.84 0.37
C LEU A 28 11.12 -6.80 1.45
N SER A 29 11.91 -7.81 1.07
CA SER A 29 12.43 -8.83 2.00
C SER A 29 13.83 -8.55 2.53
N GLY A 30 14.62 -7.70 1.85
CA GLY A 30 16.03 -7.51 2.13
C GLY A 30 16.94 -8.69 1.72
N GLU A 31 16.39 -9.71 1.06
CA GLU A 31 17.14 -10.87 0.55
C GLU A 31 17.57 -10.68 -0.91
N THR A 32 18.60 -11.39 -1.35
CA THR A 32 19.03 -11.41 -2.75
C THR A 32 18.53 -12.68 -3.42
N LEU A 33 17.91 -12.55 -4.58
CA LEU A 33 17.33 -13.67 -5.32
C LEU A 33 18.14 -13.97 -6.59
N PRO A 34 18.19 -15.23 -7.04
CA PRO A 34 18.85 -15.59 -8.30
C PRO A 34 18.10 -14.98 -9.51
N ARG A 35 18.82 -14.78 -10.61
CA ARG A 35 18.26 -14.22 -11.86
C ARG A 35 18.86 -14.94 -13.06
N GLU A 36 17.99 -15.50 -13.89
CA GLU A 36 18.37 -16.01 -15.20
C GLU A 36 18.68 -14.88 -16.16
N LYS A 37 19.78 -15.04 -16.90
CA LYS A 37 20.25 -14.07 -17.90
C LYS A 37 19.83 -14.53 -19.28
N GLY A 38 19.11 -13.68 -20.01
CA GLY A 38 18.77 -13.95 -21.40
C GLY A 38 17.42 -13.33 -21.77
N ARG A 39 17.11 -13.31 -23.06
CA ARG A 39 15.90 -12.64 -23.60
C ARG A 39 14.85 -13.62 -24.10
N MET A 40 15.18 -14.91 -24.23
CA MET A 40 14.25 -15.94 -24.69
C MET A 40 13.13 -16.19 -23.67
N ARG A 41 11.97 -16.65 -24.15
CA ARG A 41 10.78 -16.89 -23.31
C ARG A 41 11.07 -17.80 -22.11
N PHE A 42 11.91 -18.81 -22.26
CA PHE A 42 12.25 -19.69 -21.13
C PHE A 42 12.98 -18.97 -19.99
N HIS A 43 13.86 -18.00 -20.28
CA HIS A 43 14.51 -17.19 -19.24
C HIS A 43 13.48 -16.33 -18.49
N LYS A 44 12.51 -15.75 -19.23
CA LYS A 44 11.42 -14.97 -18.64
C LYS A 44 10.56 -15.83 -17.71
N LEU A 45 10.13 -17.00 -18.20
CA LEU A 45 9.36 -17.97 -17.40
C LEU A 45 10.12 -18.40 -16.15
N GLN A 46 11.43 -18.61 -16.25
CA GLN A 46 12.26 -19.01 -15.12
C GLN A 46 12.44 -17.88 -14.11
N ASN A 47 12.65 -16.63 -14.54
CA ASN A 47 12.71 -15.47 -13.64
C ASN A 47 11.39 -15.26 -12.90
N VAL A 48 10.24 -15.39 -13.58
CA VAL A 48 8.94 -15.36 -12.92
C VAL A 48 8.82 -16.52 -11.93
N GLN A 49 9.22 -17.73 -12.33
CA GLN A 49 9.17 -18.91 -11.46
C GLN A 49 9.97 -18.72 -10.17
N ILE A 50 11.17 -18.14 -10.24
CA ILE A 50 11.99 -17.80 -9.08
C ILE A 50 11.22 -16.90 -8.10
N ALA A 51 10.53 -15.88 -8.60
CA ALA A 51 9.73 -14.98 -7.78
C ALA A 51 8.52 -15.69 -7.13
N LEU A 52 7.82 -16.53 -7.90
CA LEU A 52 6.67 -17.29 -7.39
C LEU A 52 7.10 -18.32 -6.34
N ASP A 53 8.22 -19.00 -6.55
CA ASP A 53 8.72 -19.98 -5.58
C ASP A 53 9.21 -19.28 -4.32
N PHE A 54 9.90 -18.15 -4.40
CA PHE A 54 10.24 -17.35 -3.22
C PHE A 54 9.00 -17.04 -2.35
N LEU A 55 7.91 -16.61 -2.98
CA LEU A 55 6.64 -16.36 -2.28
C LEU A 55 6.08 -17.63 -1.62
N LYS A 56 6.08 -18.77 -2.32
CA LYS A 56 5.62 -20.06 -1.74
C LYS A 56 6.50 -20.49 -0.56
N HIS A 57 7.81 -20.30 -0.63
CA HIS A 57 8.73 -20.62 0.47
C HIS A 57 8.39 -19.79 1.73
N ARG A 58 7.93 -18.55 1.55
CA ARG A 58 7.40 -17.67 2.60
C ARG A 58 5.91 -17.93 2.94
N GLN A 59 5.40 -19.12 2.64
CA GLN A 59 4.02 -19.56 2.94
C GLN A 59 2.92 -18.72 2.28
N VAL A 60 3.22 -17.97 1.21
CA VAL A 60 2.23 -17.23 0.45
C VAL A 60 1.39 -18.17 -0.41
N LYS A 61 0.07 -18.12 -0.25
CA LYS A 61 -0.87 -18.94 -1.03
C LYS A 61 -1.15 -18.32 -2.39
N LEU A 62 -0.48 -18.84 -3.43
CA LEU A 62 -0.72 -18.47 -4.83
C LEU A 62 -1.82 -19.33 -5.44
N VAL A 63 -3.08 -18.87 -5.38
CA VAL A 63 -4.22 -19.60 -5.96
C VAL A 63 -4.31 -19.31 -7.45
N ASN A 64 -4.11 -20.33 -8.28
CA ASN A 64 -4.25 -20.28 -9.74
C ASN A 64 -3.35 -19.25 -10.44
N ILE A 65 -2.15 -19.00 -9.92
CA ILE A 65 -1.15 -18.14 -10.57
C ILE A 65 0.04 -19.00 -10.98
N ARG A 66 0.32 -19.08 -12.28
CA ARG A 66 1.49 -19.76 -12.84
C ARG A 66 2.44 -18.76 -13.50
N ASN A 67 3.64 -19.23 -13.85
CA ASN A 67 4.67 -18.37 -14.42
C ASN A 67 4.36 -17.92 -15.85
N ASP A 68 3.70 -18.76 -16.65
CA ASP A 68 3.23 -18.43 -17.99
C ASP A 68 2.12 -17.38 -17.98
N ASP A 69 1.22 -17.42 -17.01
CA ASP A 69 0.17 -16.40 -16.84
C ASP A 69 0.76 -14.99 -16.72
N ILE A 70 1.88 -14.84 -15.99
CA ILE A 70 2.56 -13.56 -15.79
C ILE A 70 3.46 -13.22 -16.98
N ALA A 71 4.21 -14.18 -17.51
CA ALA A 71 5.10 -13.95 -18.66
C ALA A 71 4.33 -13.61 -19.94
N ASP A 72 3.09 -14.07 -20.06
CA ASP A 72 2.19 -13.74 -21.16
C ASP A 72 1.36 -12.47 -20.90
N GLY A 73 1.48 -11.87 -19.70
CA GLY A 73 0.88 -10.56 -19.38
C GLY A 73 -0.60 -10.60 -19.02
N ASN A 74 -1.10 -11.71 -18.44
CA ASN A 74 -2.51 -11.83 -18.07
C ASN A 74 -2.90 -10.75 -17.04
N PRO A 75 -3.80 -9.79 -17.37
CA PRO A 75 -4.03 -8.65 -16.49
C PRO A 75 -4.63 -9.01 -15.13
N LYS A 76 -5.56 -9.98 -15.12
CA LYS A 76 -6.24 -10.43 -13.90
C LYS A 76 -5.27 -11.11 -12.95
N LEU A 77 -4.45 -12.02 -13.46
CA LEU A 77 -3.52 -12.79 -12.65
C LEU A 77 -2.30 -11.95 -12.24
N THR A 78 -1.87 -11.01 -13.08
CA THR A 78 -0.82 -10.03 -12.73
C THR A 78 -1.26 -9.12 -11.58
N LEU A 79 -2.47 -8.55 -11.63
CA LEU A 79 -3.01 -7.79 -10.51
C LEU A 79 -3.21 -8.65 -9.26
N GLY A 80 -3.69 -9.89 -9.43
CA GLY A 80 -3.82 -10.85 -8.33
C GLY A 80 -2.50 -11.17 -7.64
N LEU A 81 -1.41 -11.29 -8.40
CA LEU A 81 -0.06 -11.48 -7.86
C LEU A 81 0.43 -10.26 -7.10
N ILE A 82 0.32 -9.06 -7.69
CA ILE A 82 0.74 -7.81 -7.04
C ILE A 82 -0.04 -7.57 -5.76
N TRP A 83 -1.36 -7.79 -5.80
CA TRP A 83 -2.21 -7.72 -4.62
C TRP A 83 -1.76 -8.69 -3.52
N THR A 84 -1.46 -9.94 -3.88
CA THR A 84 -0.95 -10.95 -2.95
C THR A 84 0.39 -10.50 -2.32
N ILE A 85 1.31 -9.94 -3.09
CA ILE A 85 2.59 -9.40 -2.60
C ILE A 85 2.34 -8.24 -1.63
N ILE A 86 1.49 -7.28 -2.01
CA ILE A 86 1.13 -6.13 -1.18
C ILE A 86 0.60 -6.61 0.18
N LEU A 87 -0.37 -7.53 0.16
CA LEU A 87 -0.95 -8.06 1.40
C LEU A 87 0.11 -8.72 2.27
N HIS A 88 0.89 -9.66 1.72
CA HIS A 88 1.87 -10.43 2.50
C HIS A 88 2.93 -9.56 3.19
N PHE A 89 3.43 -8.51 2.53
CA PHE A 89 4.45 -7.63 3.10
C PHE A 89 3.86 -6.49 3.95
N GLN A 90 2.56 -6.22 3.85
CA GLN A 90 1.87 -5.23 4.70
C GLN A 90 1.25 -5.82 5.97
N THR A 91 1.00 -7.13 6.01
CA THR A 91 0.53 -7.85 7.20
C THR A 91 1.65 -8.73 7.76
N PRO A 92 2.20 -8.45 8.95
CA PRO A 92 3.15 -9.32 9.61
C PRO A 92 2.40 -10.56 10.11
N GLU A 93 2.44 -11.63 9.34
CA GLU A 93 2.17 -12.95 9.89
C GLU A 93 3.48 -13.74 9.98
N LEU A 94 3.93 -13.90 11.23
CA LEU A 94 4.54 -15.10 11.78
C LEU A 94 5.66 -15.75 10.97
N ASP A 95 6.71 -15.00 10.61
CA ASP A 95 7.95 -15.60 10.16
C ASP A 95 9.08 -15.32 11.17
N PRO A 96 9.27 -16.17 12.20
CA PRO A 96 10.24 -15.95 13.28
C PRO A 96 11.69 -15.91 12.81
N CYS A 97 11.96 -16.40 11.60
CA CYS A 97 13.29 -16.46 10.99
C CYS A 97 13.59 -15.27 10.05
N SER A 98 12.59 -14.43 9.74
CA SER A 98 12.82 -13.22 8.94
C SER A 98 13.40 -12.14 9.84
N ARG A 99 14.63 -11.69 9.57
CA ARG A 99 15.18 -10.48 10.21
C ARG A 99 14.18 -9.34 9.98
N PRO A 100 13.77 -8.58 11.01
CA PRO A 100 12.91 -7.43 10.81
C PRO A 100 13.66 -6.44 9.91
N VAL A 101 13.25 -6.37 8.65
CA VAL A 101 13.62 -5.26 7.79
C VAL A 101 12.90 -4.06 8.39
N PRO A 102 13.58 -2.96 8.74
CA PRO A 102 12.90 -1.74 9.16
C PRO A 102 12.09 -1.23 7.97
N CYS A 103 10.83 -1.64 7.91
CA CYS A 103 9.89 -1.09 6.96
C CYS A 103 9.66 0.37 7.35
N LEU A 104 10.02 1.30 6.47
CA LEU A 104 9.71 2.73 6.65
C LEU A 104 8.19 3.01 6.53
N VAL A 105 7.39 1.98 6.25
CA VAL A 105 5.93 2.04 6.19
C VAL A 105 5.37 1.37 7.45
N SER A 106 4.67 2.14 8.28
CA SER A 106 3.88 1.60 9.39
C SER A 106 2.94 0.50 8.88
N GLN A 107 3.01 -0.71 9.44
CA GLN A 107 2.21 -1.84 8.98
C GLN A 107 0.75 -1.67 9.43
N ILE A 108 -0.20 -2.24 8.66
CA ILE A 108 -1.64 -2.15 8.98
C ILE A 108 -1.95 -2.90 10.30
N SER A 109 -1.15 -3.89 10.65
CA SER A 109 -1.18 -4.60 11.94
C SER A 109 -0.83 -3.75 13.15
N ASP A 110 -0.02 -2.71 12.97
CA ASP A 110 0.49 -1.88 14.07
C ASP A 110 -0.53 -0.81 14.48
N ILE A 111 -1.66 -0.76 13.79
CA ILE A 111 -2.77 0.12 14.11
C ILE A 111 -3.32 -0.27 15.49
N GLN A 112 -3.02 0.56 16.48
CA GLN A 112 -3.60 0.48 17.82
C GLN A 112 -4.78 1.44 17.92
N VAL A 113 -5.97 0.89 18.20
CA VAL A 113 -7.21 1.66 18.37
C VAL A 113 -7.82 1.33 19.72
N ASN A 114 -8.28 2.36 20.44
CA ASN A 114 -9.02 2.17 21.69
C ASN A 114 -10.32 1.38 21.42
N GLY A 115 -10.45 0.23 22.09
CA GLY A 115 -11.58 -0.69 21.94
C GLY A 115 -11.38 -1.80 20.90
N GLN A 116 -10.16 -2.00 20.39
CA GLN A 116 -9.83 -3.18 19.60
C GLN A 116 -9.82 -4.45 20.47
N SER A 117 -10.23 -5.58 19.89
CA SER A 117 -10.05 -6.91 20.49
C SER A 117 -8.94 -7.68 19.77
N ASP A 118 -8.33 -8.65 20.45
CA ASP A 118 -7.17 -9.40 19.96
C ASP A 118 -7.51 -10.32 18.76
N ASP A 119 -8.78 -10.70 18.62
CA ASP A 119 -9.32 -11.55 17.57
C ASP A 119 -9.67 -10.81 16.27
N MET A 120 -9.56 -9.47 16.24
CA MET A 120 -9.84 -8.69 15.03
C MET A 120 -8.76 -8.89 13.97
N THR A 121 -9.18 -9.07 12.73
CA THR A 121 -8.30 -9.05 11.55
C THR A 121 -7.72 -7.65 11.32
N ALA A 122 -6.59 -7.55 10.60
CA ALA A 122 -5.99 -6.27 10.23
C ALA A 122 -6.97 -5.34 9.49
N LYS A 123 -7.85 -5.91 8.66
CA LYS A 123 -8.89 -5.17 7.94
C LYS A 123 -9.93 -4.56 8.89
N GLU A 124 -10.35 -5.30 9.90
CA GLU A 124 -11.32 -4.83 10.90
C GLU A 124 -10.71 -3.78 11.81
N LYS A 125 -9.45 -3.95 12.24
CA LYS A 125 -8.69 -2.94 12.99
C LYS A 125 -8.58 -1.63 12.20
N LEU A 126 -8.26 -1.71 10.90
CA LEU A 126 -8.22 -0.55 10.02
C LEU A 126 -9.61 0.10 9.85
N LEU A 127 -10.69 -0.68 9.80
CA LEU A 127 -12.05 -0.14 9.65
C LEU A 127 -12.47 0.60 10.92
N LEU A 128 -12.19 0.01 12.08
CA LEU A 128 -12.44 0.63 13.38
C LEU A 128 -11.63 1.93 13.52
N TRP A 129 -10.36 1.92 13.12
CA TRP A 129 -9.54 3.14 13.07
C TRP A 129 -10.19 4.21 12.19
N ALA A 130 -10.62 3.86 10.98
CA ALA A 130 -11.24 4.82 10.06
C ALA A 130 -12.54 5.41 10.63
N GLN A 131 -13.37 4.59 11.27
CA GLN A 131 -14.57 5.02 11.97
C GLN A 131 -14.25 6.01 13.09
N ARG A 132 -13.23 5.71 13.90
CA ARG A 132 -12.75 6.63 14.95
C ARG A 132 -12.22 7.93 14.36
N MET A 133 -11.58 7.90 13.20
CA MET A 133 -11.05 9.11 12.56
C MET A 133 -12.14 10.08 12.09
N VAL A 134 -13.33 9.57 11.80
CA VAL A 134 -14.46 10.40 11.35
C VAL A 134 -15.54 10.60 12.42
N GLU A 135 -15.36 10.02 13.60
CA GLU A 135 -16.19 10.27 14.78
C GLU A 135 -16.17 11.78 15.12
N GLY A 136 -17.38 12.38 15.20
CA GLY A 136 -17.58 13.81 15.46
C GLY A 136 -17.80 14.69 14.22
N TYR A 137 -17.62 14.16 13.00
CA TYR A 137 -17.99 14.87 11.77
C TYR A 137 -19.45 14.58 11.39
N GLN A 138 -20.27 15.62 11.30
CA GLN A 138 -21.69 15.47 10.97
C GLN A 138 -21.90 14.92 9.56
N GLY A 139 -22.75 13.90 9.45
CA GLY A 139 -23.11 13.29 8.16
C GLY A 139 -22.04 12.38 7.54
N LEU A 140 -20.94 12.10 8.23
CA LEU A 140 -19.92 11.17 7.78
C LEU A 140 -19.97 9.85 8.54
N ARG A 141 -19.89 8.75 7.80
CA ARG A 141 -19.87 7.39 8.33
C ARG A 141 -18.99 6.51 7.45
N CYS A 142 -18.14 5.70 8.09
CA CYS A 142 -17.28 4.75 7.41
C CYS A 142 -17.77 3.32 7.68
N ASP A 143 -18.44 2.70 6.72
CA ASP A 143 -18.98 1.34 6.85
C ASP A 143 -18.15 0.30 6.11
N ASN A 144 -17.38 0.71 5.09
CA ASN A 144 -16.58 -0.17 4.26
C ASN A 144 -15.42 0.58 3.59
N PHE A 145 -14.54 -0.15 2.89
CA PHE A 145 -13.43 0.41 2.11
C PHE A 145 -13.76 0.63 0.62
N THR A 146 -15.05 0.66 0.26
CA THR A 146 -15.49 0.82 -1.14
C THR A 146 -16.36 2.06 -1.28
N THR A 147 -17.68 1.94 -1.10
CA THR A 147 -18.64 3.03 -1.32
C THR A 147 -18.49 4.17 -0.33
N SER A 148 -18.10 3.90 0.92
CA SER A 148 -17.93 4.95 1.93
C SER A 148 -16.83 5.97 1.58
N TRP A 149 -15.84 5.59 0.78
CA TRP A 149 -14.69 6.44 0.42
C TRP A 149 -14.84 7.11 -0.95
N ARG A 150 -15.90 6.77 -1.70
CA ARG A 150 -16.05 7.15 -3.11
C ARG A 150 -16.16 8.66 -3.31
N ASP A 151 -16.79 9.37 -2.38
CA ASP A 151 -17.04 10.82 -2.49
C ASP A 151 -15.89 11.69 -1.94
N GLY A 152 -14.78 11.08 -1.52
CA GLY A 152 -13.61 11.81 -1.02
C GLY A 152 -13.73 12.37 0.39
N LYS A 153 -14.94 12.42 0.99
CA LYS A 153 -15.15 13.12 2.27
C LYS A 153 -14.47 12.45 3.45
N LEU A 154 -14.42 11.11 3.46
CA LEU A 154 -13.69 10.38 4.50
C LEU A 154 -12.18 10.64 4.46
N PHE A 155 -11.58 10.75 3.27
CA PHE A 155 -10.17 11.14 3.14
C PHE A 155 -9.93 12.52 3.75
N ASN A 156 -10.78 13.49 3.42
CA ASN A 156 -10.68 14.84 3.99
C ASN A 156 -10.80 14.84 5.52
N ALA A 157 -11.75 14.10 6.07
CA ALA A 157 -11.94 14.02 7.52
C ALA A 157 -10.74 13.40 8.25
N VAL A 158 -10.18 12.32 7.68
CA VAL A 158 -8.97 11.67 8.20
C VAL A 158 -7.77 12.63 8.18
N ILE A 159 -7.52 13.30 7.05
CA ILE A 159 -6.43 14.28 6.90
C ILE A 159 -6.62 15.44 7.88
N HIS A 160 -7.84 15.96 8.00
CA HIS A 160 -8.17 17.06 8.91
C HIS A 160 -7.88 16.65 10.36
N LYS A 161 -8.35 15.48 10.81
CA LYS A 161 -8.12 15.02 12.19
C LYS A 161 -6.64 14.78 12.48
N HIS A 162 -5.87 14.25 11.53
CA HIS A 162 -4.42 14.06 11.70
C HIS A 162 -3.62 15.37 11.67
N SER A 163 -4.06 16.35 10.86
CA SER A 163 -3.36 17.65 10.71
C SER A 163 -3.64 18.62 11.86
N TYR A 164 -4.83 18.55 12.47
CA TYR A 164 -5.29 19.51 13.48
C TYR A 164 -5.50 18.89 14.87
N GLY A 165 -5.43 17.56 15.00
CA GLY A 165 -5.56 16.85 16.28
C GLY A 165 -4.43 17.11 17.28
N ALA A 166 -3.38 17.83 16.89
CA ALA A 166 -2.24 18.18 17.75
C ALA A 166 -2.28 19.62 18.32
N GLN A 167 -3.22 20.48 17.93
CA GLN A 167 -3.27 21.86 18.41
C GLN A 167 -4.70 22.29 18.76
N GLY A 168 -4.91 22.59 20.06
CA GLY A 168 -6.16 23.02 20.63
C GLY A 168 -6.66 24.37 20.10
N ALA A 169 -7.98 24.58 20.27
CA ALA A 169 -8.74 25.84 20.15
C ALA A 169 -8.74 26.63 18.81
N GLU A 170 -7.72 26.53 17.95
CA GLU A 170 -7.65 27.28 16.68
C GLU A 170 -8.44 26.61 15.53
N ALA A 171 -8.95 25.40 15.76
CA ALA A 171 -9.78 24.61 14.84
C ALA A 171 -11.07 25.29 14.37
N LYS A 172 -11.48 26.41 14.99
CA LYS A 172 -12.69 27.15 14.60
C LYS A 172 -12.49 28.05 13.38
N LYS A 173 -11.27 28.48 13.05
CA LYS A 173 -11.02 29.42 11.93
C LYS A 173 -10.88 28.73 10.56
N LEU A 174 -10.60 27.43 10.54
CA LEU A 174 -10.41 26.65 9.31
C LEU A 174 -11.65 25.89 8.84
N LYS A 175 -12.75 25.88 9.63
CA LYS A 175 -14.08 25.43 9.16
C LYS A 175 -14.46 26.07 7.83
N THR A 176 -14.02 27.30 7.58
CA THR A 176 -14.36 28.12 6.41
C THR A 176 -13.57 27.79 5.13
N VAL A 177 -12.45 27.07 5.20
CA VAL A 177 -11.64 26.76 4.00
C VAL A 177 -12.02 25.39 3.42
N TRP A 178 -12.28 24.41 4.29
CA TRP A 178 -12.61 23.04 3.87
C TRP A 178 -14.07 22.87 3.44
N ILE A 179 -14.99 23.67 3.99
CA ILE A 179 -16.42 23.66 3.58
C ILE A 179 -16.63 24.41 2.26
N LYS A 180 -15.67 25.22 1.81
CA LYS A 180 -15.80 26.02 0.58
C LYS A 180 -15.52 25.24 -0.71
N TYR A 181 -15.00 24.01 -0.62
CA TYR A 181 -14.78 23.11 -1.76
C TYR A 181 -15.48 21.77 -1.52
N PRO A 182 -16.82 21.72 -1.61
CA PRO A 182 -17.62 20.53 -1.32
C PRO A 182 -17.49 19.41 -2.37
N GLU A 183 -16.78 19.64 -3.48
CA GLU A 183 -16.63 18.69 -4.60
C GLU A 183 -15.17 18.28 -4.87
N THR A 184 -14.38 18.06 -3.82
CA THR A 184 -13.06 17.45 -4.02
C THR A 184 -13.22 15.95 -4.17
N SER A 185 -12.98 15.45 -5.38
CA SER A 185 -12.85 14.03 -5.66
C SER A 185 -11.73 13.40 -4.81
N ALA A 186 -11.68 12.07 -4.72
CA ALA A 186 -10.53 11.40 -4.11
C ALA A 186 -9.18 11.86 -4.72
N GLY A 187 -9.18 12.17 -6.02
CA GLY A 187 -8.00 12.69 -6.74
C GLY A 187 -7.49 14.02 -6.18
N ASP A 188 -8.40 14.94 -5.85
CA ASP A 188 -8.05 16.25 -5.28
C ASP A 188 -7.46 16.12 -3.87
N CYS A 189 -7.96 15.15 -3.10
CA CYS A 189 -7.42 14.81 -1.78
C CYS A 189 -5.96 14.32 -1.90
N PHE A 190 -5.67 13.43 -2.86
CA PHE A 190 -4.31 12.94 -3.11
C PHE A 190 -3.37 14.05 -3.61
N ALA A 191 -3.84 14.92 -4.51
CA ALA A 191 -3.05 16.06 -4.99
C ALA A 191 -2.64 16.98 -3.83
N MET A 192 -3.56 17.25 -2.91
CA MET A 192 -3.32 18.06 -1.74
C MET A 192 -2.38 17.37 -0.72
N MET A 193 -2.51 16.05 -0.50
CA MET A 193 -1.56 15.29 0.33
C MET A 193 -0.14 15.35 -0.23
N ASN A 194 0.01 15.18 -1.55
CA ASN A 194 1.30 15.27 -2.23
C ASN A 194 1.89 16.69 -2.16
N ALA A 195 1.07 17.73 -2.31
CA ALA A 195 1.52 19.12 -2.16
C ALA A 195 2.03 19.40 -0.73
N ARG A 196 1.31 18.91 0.30
CA ARG A 196 1.73 19.03 1.70
C ARG A 196 3.01 18.25 2.01
N ALA A 197 3.17 17.03 1.48
CA ALA A 197 4.39 16.25 1.63
C ALA A 197 5.62 16.99 1.05
N ARG A 198 5.45 17.62 -0.12
CA ARG A 198 6.51 18.44 -0.76
C ARG A 198 6.86 19.69 0.06
N ILE A 199 5.87 20.36 0.66
CA ILE A 199 6.11 21.53 1.52
C ILE A 199 6.81 21.11 2.81
N ALA A 200 6.37 20.01 3.44
CA ALA A 200 6.99 19.49 4.66
C ALA A 200 8.45 19.05 4.46
N GLN A 201 8.79 18.53 3.28
CA GLN A 201 10.17 18.21 2.90
C GLN A 201 11.03 19.48 2.76
N ARG A 202 10.50 20.55 2.13
CA ARG A 202 11.22 21.84 1.99
C ARG A 202 11.49 22.55 3.31
N THR A 203 10.61 22.39 4.30
CA THR A 203 10.80 22.97 5.65
C THR A 203 11.79 22.21 6.53
N ARG A 204 12.30 21.04 6.10
CA ARG A 204 13.37 20.30 6.82
C ARG A 204 14.77 20.58 6.27
N GLU A 205 14.86 21.30 5.15
CA GLU A 205 16.12 21.65 4.47
C GLU A 205 16.60 23.08 4.82
N HIS A 206 15.91 23.76 5.74
CA HIS A 206 16.26 25.05 6.31
C HIS A 206 16.29 24.97 7.84
#